data_AF-A0A0G9KSS0-F1
#
_entry.id   AF-A0A0G9KSS0-F1
#
_cell.length_a   1.000
_cell.length_b   1.000
_cell.length_c   1.000
_cell.angle_alpha   90.00
_cell.angle_beta   90.00
_cell.angle_gamma   90.00
#
_symmetry.space_group_name_H-M   'P 1'
#
loop_
_entity.id
_entity.type
_entity.pdbx_description
1 polymer ?
#
loop_
_entity_poly.entity_id
_entity_poly.type
_entity_poly.pdbx_seq_one_letter_code
_entity_poly.pdbx_strand_id
1 'polypeptide(L)'
;MNKNSLKLKLLIITMVPFILGIFVLSGINFEKTQHTLNSTLSKFENTITREKESLIRHQFEVVQTLIQTVINSEKDTQVAKAKVIELLSGIRYLDDKSGYFFAYEKRGDDYYFGFHPANPALNNTKTDIKAPDVKGYAFREDLIKYAKEQKYITYYYQNPATKEVVLKMASSIYIPQFNWVLVTGIYADDIEREIKQLTVEINKDINTLFWIAIIVTILLSIILVFIIIPSINKIILKPLNIFQDTLETFFKYLNGESKEVHRIKNYSKDEIGQMSKTLDKNIEIARKEIDDNNIFIENTITILSKFQNGDLSQRLNVEVDVPNLVKLKSVMNKMAEELEQNIVNVLKIIDEYSEYNYVNKVDTTKFSNHILKLANGVNNLGDSITKMLVENKTNGTTLARSSNTLLENVDKLNKSSTSTAANLEETAASLEEMTSNLRSSTENVQKMSSIASSVTNRAKSGEELANQTVESMQEINSQITSINEAITVIDQIAFQTNIL
;
A
#
# COMPACT_ATOMS: atom_id res chain seq x y z
N MET A 1 -22.10 -17.59 -17.83
CA MET A 1 -22.03 -16.54 -16.79
C MET A 1 -21.66 -17.18 -15.47
N ASN A 2 -20.64 -16.67 -14.79
CA ASN A 2 -20.26 -17.17 -13.47
C ASN A 2 -21.48 -17.02 -12.54
N LYS A 3 -22.08 -18.14 -12.10
CA LYS A 3 -23.38 -18.18 -11.39
C LYS A 3 -23.40 -17.35 -10.09
N ASN A 4 -22.24 -16.90 -9.63
CA ASN A 4 -22.07 -16.18 -8.36
C ASN A 4 -21.61 -14.73 -8.48
N SER A 5 -21.59 -14.11 -9.68
CA SER A 5 -21.20 -12.69 -9.77
C SER A 5 -22.15 -11.77 -9.00
N LEU A 6 -21.62 -10.78 -8.27
CA LEU A 6 -22.42 -9.76 -7.57
C LEU A 6 -23.42 -9.08 -8.51
N LYS A 7 -23.01 -8.84 -9.76
CA LYS A 7 -23.85 -8.34 -10.84
C LYS A 7 -25.11 -9.19 -11.04
N LEU A 8 -24.96 -10.52 -11.14
CA LEU A 8 -26.09 -11.43 -11.33
C LEU A 8 -27.01 -11.45 -10.09
N LYS A 9 -26.45 -11.44 -8.88
CA LYS A 9 -27.24 -11.40 -7.64
C LYS A 9 -28.08 -10.12 -7.54
N LEU A 10 -27.49 -8.96 -7.81
CA LEU A 10 -28.20 -7.67 -7.81
C LEU A 10 -29.29 -7.60 -8.89
N LEU A 11 -29.02 -8.14 -10.08
CA LEU A 11 -30.03 -8.21 -11.15
C LEU A 11 -31.21 -9.13 -10.76
N ILE A 12 -30.94 -10.28 -10.16
CA ILE A 12 -32.01 -11.19 -9.73
C ILE A 12 -32.89 -10.53 -8.66
N ILE A 13 -32.27 -9.92 -7.64
CA ILE A 13 -33.00 -9.27 -6.53
C ILE A 13 -33.85 -8.08 -7.02
N THR A 14 -33.38 -7.33 -8.02
CA THR A 14 -34.11 -6.15 -8.52
C THR A 14 -35.14 -6.48 -9.59
N MET A 15 -34.83 -7.38 -10.52
CA MET A 15 -35.68 -7.65 -11.68
C MET A 15 -36.76 -8.70 -11.42
N VAL A 16 -36.46 -9.77 -10.69
CA VAL A 16 -37.40 -10.88 -10.50
C VAL A 16 -38.69 -10.44 -9.79
N PRO A 17 -38.64 -9.69 -8.67
CA PRO A 17 -39.87 -9.23 -8.01
C PRO A 17 -40.71 -8.31 -8.90
N PHE A 18 -40.06 -7.46 -9.69
CA PHE A 18 -40.74 -6.53 -10.56
C PHE A 18 -41.45 -7.24 -11.72
N ILE A 19 -40.75 -8.18 -12.37
CA ILE A 19 -41.32 -9.01 -13.44
C ILE A 19 -42.47 -9.88 -12.88
N LEU A 20 -42.25 -10.53 -11.73
CA LEU A 20 -43.28 -11.33 -11.06
C LEU A 20 -44.51 -10.48 -10.73
N GLY A 21 -44.32 -9.27 -10.21
CA GLY A 21 -45.40 -8.33 -9.90
C GLY A 21 -46.22 -7.96 -11.14
N ILE A 22 -45.58 -7.69 -12.28
CA ILE A 22 -46.28 -7.41 -13.54
C ILE A 22 -47.10 -8.62 -13.98
N PHE A 23 -46.54 -9.83 -13.94
CA PHE A 23 -47.27 -11.05 -14.29
C PHE A 23 -48.47 -11.31 -13.37
N VAL A 24 -48.31 -11.13 -12.06
CA VAL A 24 -49.40 -11.28 -11.09
C VAL A 24 -50.50 -10.25 -11.35
N LEU A 25 -50.16 -8.98 -11.55
CA LEU A 25 -51.13 -7.92 -11.86
C LEU A 25 -51.87 -8.20 -13.16
N SER A 26 -51.17 -8.63 -14.21
CA SER A 26 -51.77 -9.02 -15.49
C SER A 26 -52.72 -10.21 -15.33
N GLY A 27 -52.36 -11.20 -14.52
CA GLY A 27 -53.21 -12.35 -14.20
C GLY A 27 -54.50 -11.94 -13.47
N ILE A 28 -54.39 -11.11 -12.43
CA ILE A 28 -55.55 -10.57 -11.69
C ILE A 28 -56.46 -9.79 -12.63
N ASN A 29 -55.90 -8.96 -13.51
CA ASN A 29 -56.69 -8.16 -14.43
C ASN A 29 -57.43 -9.03 -15.46
N PHE A 30 -56.78 -10.11 -15.94
CA PHE A 30 -57.41 -11.08 -16.82
C PHE A 30 -58.58 -11.81 -16.13
N GLU A 31 -58.37 -12.29 -14.90
CA GLU A 31 -59.43 -12.94 -14.10
C GLU A 31 -60.62 -11.99 -13.88
N LYS A 32 -60.35 -10.73 -13.50
CA LYS A 32 -61.38 -9.71 -13.29
C LYS A 32 -62.16 -9.39 -14.58
N THR A 33 -61.47 -9.35 -15.71
CA THR A 33 -62.10 -9.15 -17.03
C THR A 33 -63.05 -10.30 -17.36
N GLN A 34 -62.63 -11.55 -17.14
CA GLN A 34 -63.48 -12.71 -17.37
C GLN A 34 -64.69 -12.79 -16.44
N HIS A 35 -64.49 -12.45 -15.16
CA HIS A 35 -65.60 -12.34 -14.21
C HIS A 35 -66.60 -11.24 -14.66
N THR A 36 -66.10 -10.10 -15.14
CA THR A 36 -66.93 -8.99 -15.63
C THR A 36 -67.72 -9.41 -16.88
N LEU A 37 -67.11 -10.17 -17.80
CA LEU A 37 -67.80 -10.74 -18.97
C LEU A 37 -68.97 -11.63 -18.55
N ASN A 38 -68.70 -12.63 -17.71
CA ASN A 38 -69.72 -13.57 -17.26
C ASN A 38 -70.87 -12.85 -16.54
N SER A 39 -70.55 -11.86 -15.70
CA SER A 39 -71.57 -11.04 -15.04
C SER A 39 -72.38 -10.20 -16.03
N THR A 40 -71.76 -9.68 -17.09
CA THR A 40 -72.42 -8.86 -18.11
C THR A 40 -73.37 -9.69 -18.97
N LEU A 41 -72.93 -10.87 -19.43
CA LEU A 41 -73.76 -11.81 -20.19
C LEU A 41 -74.97 -12.28 -19.37
N SER A 42 -74.76 -12.65 -18.10
CA SER A 42 -75.87 -13.05 -17.22
C SER A 42 -76.87 -11.91 -16.97
N LYS A 43 -76.39 -10.66 -16.81
CA LYS A 43 -77.29 -9.49 -16.69
C LYS A 43 -78.08 -9.24 -17.96
N PHE A 44 -77.46 -9.39 -19.12
CA PHE A 44 -78.11 -9.24 -20.42
C PHE A 44 -79.21 -10.30 -20.61
N GLU A 45 -78.89 -11.58 -20.39
CA GLU A 45 -79.85 -12.69 -20.45
C GLU A 45 -81.07 -12.45 -19.54
N ASN A 46 -80.83 -12.07 -18.28
CA ASN A 46 -81.89 -11.75 -17.33
C ASN A 46 -82.75 -10.55 -17.78
N THR A 47 -82.14 -9.54 -18.39
CA THR A 47 -82.85 -8.34 -18.85
C THR A 47 -83.77 -8.68 -20.02
N ILE A 48 -83.26 -9.37 -21.04
CA ILE A 48 -84.05 -9.81 -22.20
C ILE A 48 -85.18 -10.75 -21.75
N THR A 49 -84.89 -11.70 -20.85
CA THR A 49 -85.90 -12.61 -20.30
C THR A 49 -87.05 -11.83 -19.62
N ARG A 50 -86.73 -10.84 -18.79
CA ARG A 50 -87.75 -10.00 -18.13
C ARG A 50 -88.58 -9.16 -19.11
N GLU A 51 -87.96 -8.65 -20.17
CA GLU A 51 -88.66 -7.91 -21.23
C GLU A 51 -89.69 -8.80 -21.93
N LYS A 52 -89.27 -10.02 -22.29
CA LYS A 52 -90.07 -11.08 -22.90
C LYS A 52 -91.24 -11.51 -22.00
N GLU A 53 -91.00 -11.74 -20.70
CA GLU A 53 -92.04 -11.98 -19.70
C GLU A 53 -93.03 -10.80 -19.61
N SER A 54 -92.51 -9.56 -19.60
CA SER A 54 -93.31 -8.34 -19.56
C SER A 54 -94.23 -8.19 -20.76
N LEU A 55 -93.76 -8.56 -21.96
CA LEU A 55 -94.57 -8.57 -23.16
C LEU A 55 -95.74 -9.55 -23.03
N ILE A 56 -95.48 -10.81 -22.62
CA ILE A 56 -96.54 -11.81 -22.42
C ILE A 56 -97.57 -11.33 -21.39
N ARG A 57 -97.11 -10.78 -20.27
CA ARG A 57 -98.00 -10.25 -19.23
C ARG A 57 -98.91 -9.15 -19.76
N HIS A 58 -98.35 -8.18 -20.50
CA HIS A 58 -99.13 -7.10 -21.09
C HIS A 58 -100.16 -7.60 -22.11
N GLN A 59 -99.81 -8.61 -22.91
CA GLN A 59 -100.74 -9.25 -23.84
C GLN A 59 -101.91 -9.92 -23.10
N PHE A 60 -101.67 -10.51 -21.94
CA PHE A 60 -102.76 -11.03 -21.10
C PHE A 60 -103.65 -9.93 -20.52
N GLU A 61 -103.09 -8.83 -20.01
CA GLU A 61 -103.87 -7.71 -19.48
C GLU A 61 -104.83 -7.12 -20.53
N VAL A 62 -104.34 -6.96 -21.77
CA VAL A 62 -105.15 -6.49 -22.91
C VAL A 62 -106.26 -7.49 -23.22
N VAL A 63 -105.92 -8.77 -23.39
CA VAL A 63 -106.92 -9.79 -23.75
C VAL A 63 -107.93 -10.06 -22.65
N GLN A 64 -107.53 -10.04 -21.37
CA GLN A 64 -108.46 -10.17 -20.25
C GLN A 64 -109.51 -9.05 -20.28
N THR A 65 -109.09 -7.81 -20.54
CA THR A 65 -109.99 -6.66 -20.66
C THR A 65 -110.96 -6.84 -21.83
N LEU A 66 -110.46 -7.30 -22.98
CA LEU A 66 -111.29 -7.58 -24.16
C LEU A 66 -112.30 -8.70 -23.90
N ILE A 67 -111.87 -9.82 -23.31
CA ILE A 67 -112.73 -10.94 -22.94
C ILE A 67 -113.82 -10.48 -21.96
N GLN A 68 -113.44 -9.72 -20.92
CA GLN A 68 -114.39 -9.23 -19.93
C GLN A 68 -115.41 -8.28 -20.57
N THR A 69 -115.02 -7.46 -21.54
CA THR A 69 -115.92 -6.59 -22.30
C THR A 69 -116.95 -7.40 -23.10
N VAL A 70 -116.52 -8.49 -23.75
CA VAL A 70 -117.43 -9.39 -24.48
C VAL A 70 -118.37 -10.12 -23.52
N ILE A 71 -117.85 -10.65 -22.40
CA ILE A 71 -118.65 -11.34 -21.38
C ILE A 71 -119.70 -10.41 -20.75
N ASN A 72 -119.36 -9.13 -20.52
CA ASN A 72 -120.29 -8.16 -19.95
C ASN A 72 -121.39 -7.71 -20.93
N SER A 73 -121.11 -7.73 -22.24
CA SER A 73 -122.05 -7.29 -23.28
C SER A 73 -122.95 -8.42 -23.82
N GLU A 74 -122.55 -9.68 -23.66
CA GLU A 74 -123.29 -10.85 -24.13
C GLU A 74 -123.65 -11.79 -22.98
N LYS A 75 -124.96 -11.95 -22.70
CA LYS A 75 -125.45 -12.78 -21.58
C LYS A 75 -125.41 -14.27 -21.90
N ASP A 76 -125.46 -14.66 -23.18
CA ASP A 76 -125.32 -16.06 -23.58
C ASP A 76 -123.84 -16.46 -23.61
N THR A 77 -123.46 -17.38 -22.72
CA THR A 77 -122.08 -17.86 -22.59
C THR A 77 -121.56 -18.52 -23.87
N GLN A 78 -122.40 -19.18 -24.67
CA GLN A 78 -121.97 -19.80 -25.93
C GLN A 78 -121.75 -18.76 -27.02
N VAL A 79 -122.60 -17.73 -27.09
CA VAL A 79 -122.42 -16.61 -28.03
C VAL A 79 -121.20 -15.77 -27.63
N ALA A 80 -121.02 -15.49 -26.33
CA ALA A 80 -119.84 -14.80 -25.82
C ALA A 80 -118.56 -15.59 -26.12
N LYS A 81 -118.59 -16.91 -25.93
CA LYS A 81 -117.49 -17.82 -26.27
C LYS A 81 -117.14 -17.74 -27.76
N ALA A 82 -118.13 -17.81 -28.66
CA ALA A 82 -117.90 -17.71 -30.10
C ALA A 82 -117.28 -16.36 -30.50
N LYS A 83 -117.79 -15.24 -29.97
CA LYS A 83 -117.23 -13.89 -30.19
C LYS A 83 -115.79 -13.76 -29.69
N VAL A 84 -115.48 -14.34 -28.53
CA VAL A 84 -114.11 -14.37 -28.00
C VAL A 84 -113.19 -15.22 -28.88
N ILE A 85 -113.64 -16.38 -29.37
CA ILE A 85 -112.84 -17.20 -30.31
C ILE A 85 -112.53 -16.40 -31.57
N GLU A 86 -113.52 -15.73 -32.16
CA GLU A 86 -113.33 -14.90 -33.36
C GLU A 86 -112.30 -13.79 -33.11
N LEU A 87 -112.45 -13.04 -32.01
CA LEU A 87 -111.56 -11.96 -31.63
C LEU A 87 -110.11 -12.45 -31.43
N LEU A 88 -109.92 -13.47 -30.59
CA LEU A 88 -108.60 -13.99 -30.25
C LEU A 88 -107.94 -14.72 -31.43
N SER A 89 -108.73 -15.34 -32.31
CA SER A 89 -108.21 -16.00 -33.51
C SER A 89 -107.61 -15.01 -34.50
N GLY A 90 -108.13 -13.77 -34.55
CA GLY A 90 -107.63 -12.68 -35.40
C GLY A 90 -106.38 -11.98 -34.85
N ILE A 91 -106.08 -12.09 -33.56
CA ILE A 91 -104.95 -11.39 -32.95
C ILE A 91 -103.62 -12.06 -33.32
N ARG A 92 -102.71 -11.27 -33.91
CA ARG A 92 -101.29 -11.59 -34.10
C ARG A 92 -100.45 -10.39 -33.65
N TYR A 93 -99.79 -10.52 -32.50
CA TYR A 93 -99.18 -9.39 -31.78
C TYR A 93 -97.64 -9.32 -31.88
N LEU A 94 -97.01 -10.26 -32.58
CA LEU A 94 -95.58 -10.21 -32.91
C LEU A 94 -95.40 -9.74 -34.35
N ASP A 95 -94.27 -9.09 -34.65
CA ASP A 95 -93.97 -8.54 -35.99
C ASP A 95 -93.97 -9.61 -37.09
N ASP A 96 -93.49 -10.81 -36.77
CA ASP A 96 -93.48 -11.98 -37.66
C ASP A 96 -94.85 -12.69 -37.75
N LYS A 97 -95.87 -12.14 -37.09
CA LYS A 97 -97.23 -12.68 -36.94
C LYS A 97 -97.27 -14.07 -36.29
N SER A 98 -96.24 -14.46 -35.54
CA SER A 98 -96.17 -15.77 -34.87
C SER A 98 -96.81 -15.78 -33.48
N GLY A 99 -97.09 -14.62 -32.88
CA GLY A 99 -97.75 -14.49 -31.59
C GLY A 99 -99.24 -14.75 -31.72
N TYR A 100 -99.78 -15.70 -30.96
CA TYR A 100 -101.20 -16.05 -30.98
C TYR A 100 -101.67 -16.55 -29.61
N PHE A 101 -102.97 -16.42 -29.39
CA PHE A 101 -103.64 -17.00 -28.23
C PHE A 101 -104.27 -18.34 -28.61
N PHE A 102 -104.28 -19.28 -27.67
CA PHE A 102 -105.03 -20.53 -27.79
C PHE A 102 -105.52 -20.95 -26.40
N ALA A 103 -106.54 -21.80 -26.32
CA ALA A 103 -107.09 -22.19 -25.03
C ALA A 103 -107.25 -23.71 -24.89
N TYR A 104 -106.99 -24.21 -23.69
CA TYR A 104 -107.44 -25.53 -23.25
C TYR A 104 -108.74 -25.38 -22.48
N GLU A 105 -109.80 -26.03 -22.95
CA GLU A 105 -111.09 -26.10 -22.29
C GLU A 105 -111.17 -27.36 -21.44
N LYS A 106 -111.45 -27.19 -20.15
CA LYS A 106 -111.71 -28.32 -19.24
C LYS A 106 -113.14 -28.82 -19.43
N ARG A 107 -113.30 -30.11 -19.76
CA ARG A 107 -114.59 -30.80 -19.91
C ARG A 107 -114.56 -32.08 -19.07
N GLY A 108 -115.17 -32.05 -17.89
CA GLY A 108 -115.02 -33.13 -16.90
C GLY A 108 -113.57 -33.22 -16.42
N ASP A 109 -112.99 -34.41 -16.48
CA ASP A 109 -111.59 -34.66 -16.12
C ASP A 109 -110.61 -34.50 -17.30
N ASP A 110 -111.13 -34.28 -18.51
CA ASP A 110 -110.35 -34.16 -19.73
C ASP A 110 -110.18 -32.71 -20.19
N TYR A 111 -109.15 -32.47 -21.00
CA TYR A 111 -108.89 -31.17 -21.65
C TYR A 111 -109.02 -31.29 -23.16
N TYR A 112 -109.61 -30.27 -23.76
CA TYR A 112 -109.80 -30.14 -25.21
C TYR A 112 -109.20 -28.81 -25.67
N PHE A 113 -108.78 -28.71 -26.93
CA PHE A 113 -108.46 -27.39 -27.48
C PHE A 113 -109.76 -26.61 -27.70
N GLY A 114 -109.97 -25.54 -26.93
CA GLY A 114 -111.09 -24.63 -27.13
C GLY A 114 -110.98 -23.90 -28.47
N PHE A 115 -109.79 -23.37 -28.76
CA PHE A 115 -109.40 -22.86 -30.06
C PHE A 115 -107.86 -22.79 -30.16
N HIS A 116 -107.32 -22.91 -31.37
CA HIS A 116 -105.89 -22.84 -31.68
C HIS A 116 -105.69 -22.28 -33.11
N PRO A 117 -105.57 -20.96 -33.27
CA PRO A 117 -105.66 -20.31 -34.59
C PRO A 117 -104.42 -20.57 -35.46
N ALA A 118 -103.28 -20.91 -34.86
CA ALA A 118 -102.09 -21.33 -35.60
C ALA A 118 -102.13 -22.79 -36.07
N ASN A 119 -103.08 -23.60 -35.57
CA ASN A 119 -103.28 -24.99 -35.99
C ASN A 119 -104.77 -25.35 -35.82
N PRO A 120 -105.64 -24.86 -36.73
CA PRO A 120 -107.09 -25.01 -36.59
C PRO A 120 -107.59 -26.45 -36.55
N ALA A 121 -106.81 -27.42 -37.07
CA ALA A 121 -107.14 -28.84 -37.02
C ALA A 121 -107.22 -29.38 -35.59
N LEU A 122 -106.61 -28.70 -34.61
CA LEU A 122 -106.70 -29.07 -33.20
C LEU A 122 -108.01 -28.63 -32.56
N ASN A 123 -108.73 -27.67 -33.13
CA ASN A 123 -109.93 -27.11 -32.50
C ASN A 123 -110.95 -28.20 -32.16
N ASN A 124 -111.45 -28.16 -30.93
CA ASN A 124 -112.42 -29.10 -30.37
C ASN A 124 -111.93 -30.56 -30.26
N THR A 125 -110.64 -30.83 -30.45
CA THR A 125 -110.05 -32.16 -30.26
C THR A 125 -109.54 -32.35 -28.82
N LYS A 126 -109.55 -33.59 -28.32
CA LYS A 126 -109.01 -33.95 -27.00
C LYS A 126 -107.48 -33.78 -27.00
N THR A 127 -106.92 -33.15 -25.98
CA THR A 127 -105.46 -33.00 -25.82
C THR A 127 -104.93 -33.94 -24.74
N ASP A 128 -103.77 -34.54 -24.99
CA ASP A 128 -103.00 -35.21 -23.95
C ASP A 128 -102.10 -34.19 -23.25
N ILE A 129 -102.43 -33.88 -22.00
CA ILE A 129 -101.70 -32.90 -21.19
C ILE A 129 -100.31 -33.38 -20.78
N LYS A 130 -100.05 -34.70 -20.83
CA LYS A 130 -98.76 -35.30 -20.49
C LYS A 130 -97.86 -35.52 -21.71
N ALA A 131 -98.37 -35.24 -22.92
CA ALA A 131 -97.59 -35.37 -24.13
C ALA A 131 -96.39 -34.40 -24.11
N PRO A 132 -95.14 -34.91 -24.18
CA PRO A 132 -93.96 -34.09 -24.12
C PRO A 132 -93.71 -33.30 -25.41
N ASP A 133 -92.91 -32.25 -25.31
CA ASP A 133 -92.27 -31.64 -26.47
C ASP A 133 -91.12 -32.49 -27.04
N VAL A 134 -90.44 -31.99 -28.07
CA VAL A 134 -89.31 -32.70 -28.71
C VAL A 134 -88.10 -32.92 -27.80
N LYS A 135 -88.05 -32.30 -26.61
CA LYS A 135 -87.01 -32.48 -25.60
C LYS A 135 -87.48 -33.29 -24.39
N GLY A 136 -88.70 -33.82 -24.41
CA GLY A 136 -89.23 -34.66 -23.33
C GLY A 136 -89.99 -33.90 -22.24
N TYR A 137 -90.26 -32.60 -22.41
CA TYR A 137 -90.92 -31.78 -21.38
C TYR A 137 -92.45 -31.71 -21.57
N ALA A 138 -93.22 -32.12 -20.57
CA ALA A 138 -94.69 -32.11 -20.56
C ALA A 138 -95.27 -30.72 -20.26
N PHE A 139 -94.99 -29.76 -21.15
CA PHE A 139 -95.31 -28.34 -20.95
C PHE A 139 -96.80 -28.02 -20.77
N ARG A 140 -97.71 -28.84 -21.32
CA ARG A 140 -99.16 -28.62 -21.23
C ARG A 140 -99.68 -28.81 -19.82
N GLU A 141 -99.16 -29.80 -19.09
CA GLU A 141 -99.49 -30.05 -17.69
C GLU A 141 -99.12 -28.84 -16.82
N ASP A 142 -97.92 -28.29 -17.01
CA ASP A 142 -97.47 -27.12 -16.26
C ASP A 142 -98.23 -25.84 -16.65
N LEU A 143 -98.55 -25.63 -17.92
CA LEU A 143 -99.41 -24.51 -18.34
C LEU A 143 -100.77 -24.59 -17.64
N ILE A 144 -101.40 -25.77 -17.61
CA ILE A 144 -102.70 -25.95 -16.94
C ILE A 144 -102.58 -25.76 -15.42
N LYS A 145 -101.55 -26.35 -14.81
CA LYS A 145 -101.31 -26.29 -13.37
C LYS A 145 -101.08 -24.86 -12.88
N TYR A 146 -100.26 -24.09 -13.59
CA TYR A 146 -99.84 -22.74 -13.17
C TYR A 146 -100.69 -21.62 -13.78
N ALA A 147 -101.83 -21.93 -14.41
CA ALA A 147 -102.73 -20.94 -15.00
C ALA A 147 -103.29 -19.89 -14.02
N LYS A 148 -103.25 -20.16 -12.71
CA LYS A 148 -103.64 -19.18 -11.67
C LYS A 148 -102.47 -18.34 -11.17
N GLU A 149 -101.25 -18.83 -11.32
CA GLU A 149 -100.00 -18.21 -10.85
C GLU A 149 -99.30 -17.41 -11.96
N GLN A 150 -99.76 -17.54 -13.22
CA GLN A 150 -99.17 -16.92 -14.41
C GLN A 150 -97.68 -17.23 -14.59
N LYS A 151 -97.25 -18.41 -14.15
CA LYS A 151 -95.85 -18.83 -14.28
C LYS A 151 -95.44 -18.94 -15.75
N TYR A 152 -94.26 -18.43 -16.07
CA TYR A 152 -93.66 -18.58 -17.39
C TYR A 152 -92.99 -19.95 -17.51
N ILE A 153 -93.22 -20.58 -18.65
CA ILE A 153 -92.78 -21.92 -18.98
C ILE A 153 -92.12 -21.88 -20.36
N THR A 154 -90.97 -22.52 -20.49
CA THR A 154 -90.24 -22.64 -21.76
C THR A 154 -90.31 -24.07 -22.28
N TYR A 155 -90.62 -24.23 -23.57
CA TYR A 155 -90.73 -25.53 -24.24
C TYR A 155 -90.47 -25.39 -25.73
N TYR A 156 -90.11 -26.47 -26.40
CA TYR A 156 -89.87 -26.45 -27.84
C TYR A 156 -91.17 -26.65 -28.61
N TYR A 157 -91.47 -25.72 -29.52
CA TYR A 157 -92.68 -25.81 -30.33
C TYR A 157 -92.44 -25.27 -31.73
N GLN A 158 -93.26 -25.74 -32.68
CA GLN A 158 -93.17 -25.27 -34.05
C GLN A 158 -93.64 -23.81 -34.15
N ASN A 159 -92.77 -22.93 -34.64
CA ASN A 159 -93.13 -21.56 -34.96
C ASN A 159 -94.04 -21.56 -36.21
N PRO A 160 -95.25 -20.96 -36.13
CA PRO A 160 -96.19 -20.97 -37.25
C PRO A 160 -95.73 -20.15 -38.46
N ALA A 161 -94.85 -19.15 -38.26
CA ALA A 161 -94.30 -18.32 -39.32
C ALA A 161 -93.14 -19.02 -40.06
N THR A 162 -92.16 -19.56 -39.32
CA THR A 162 -90.96 -20.19 -39.92
C THR A 162 -91.09 -21.70 -40.16
N LYS A 163 -92.04 -22.36 -39.50
CA LYS A 163 -92.23 -23.83 -39.45
C LYS A 163 -91.11 -24.60 -38.76
N GLU A 164 -90.16 -23.92 -38.13
CA GLU A 164 -89.07 -24.55 -37.36
C GLU A 164 -89.50 -24.83 -35.92
N VAL A 165 -88.94 -25.87 -35.32
CA VAL A 165 -89.14 -26.18 -33.90
C VAL A 165 -88.11 -25.42 -33.08
N VAL A 166 -88.56 -24.40 -32.35
CA VAL A 166 -87.70 -23.50 -31.60
C VAL A 166 -88.20 -23.32 -30.17
N LEU A 167 -87.36 -22.77 -29.30
CA LEU A 167 -87.72 -22.54 -27.90
C LEU A 167 -88.83 -21.48 -27.83
N LYS A 168 -89.91 -21.80 -27.13
CA LYS A 168 -91.06 -20.94 -26.91
C LYS A 168 -91.24 -20.70 -25.42
N MET A 169 -91.30 -19.44 -25.01
CA MET A 169 -91.73 -19.03 -23.69
C MET A 169 -93.22 -18.73 -23.72
N ALA A 170 -94.00 -19.38 -22.86
CA ALA A 170 -95.42 -19.11 -22.72
C ALA A 170 -95.80 -18.95 -21.25
N SER A 171 -96.91 -18.27 -21.03
CA SER A 171 -97.60 -18.31 -19.75
C SER A 171 -99.08 -18.55 -20.03
N SER A 172 -99.86 -18.73 -18.98
CA SER A 172 -101.29 -18.96 -19.12
C SER A 172 -102.09 -18.32 -18.00
N ILE A 173 -103.34 -18.04 -18.30
CA ILE A 173 -104.33 -17.52 -17.37
C ILE A 173 -105.57 -18.42 -17.38
N TYR A 174 -106.20 -18.58 -16.23
CA TYR A 174 -107.48 -19.27 -16.14
C TYR A 174 -108.65 -18.29 -16.32
N ILE A 175 -109.55 -18.59 -17.25
CA ILE A 175 -110.80 -17.86 -17.51
C ILE A 175 -111.97 -18.73 -17.02
N PRO A 176 -112.52 -18.47 -15.82
CA PRO A 176 -113.52 -19.33 -15.19
C PRO A 176 -114.80 -19.49 -16.00
N GLN A 177 -115.26 -18.42 -16.67
CA GLN A 177 -116.53 -18.37 -17.39
C GLN A 177 -116.59 -19.39 -18.54
N PHE A 178 -115.43 -19.75 -19.10
CA PHE A 178 -115.32 -20.71 -20.19
C PHE A 178 -114.63 -22.01 -19.80
N ASN A 179 -114.24 -22.17 -18.52
CA ASN A 179 -113.34 -23.23 -18.07
C ASN A 179 -112.06 -23.32 -18.92
N TRP A 180 -111.52 -22.17 -19.32
CA TRP A 180 -110.37 -22.10 -20.21
C TRP A 180 -109.07 -21.85 -19.45
N VAL A 181 -108.04 -22.59 -19.81
CA VAL A 181 -106.65 -22.16 -19.63
C VAL A 181 -106.24 -21.49 -20.94
N LEU A 182 -106.29 -20.16 -20.95
CA LEU A 182 -105.87 -19.35 -22.08
C LEU A 182 -104.35 -19.19 -22.05
N VAL A 183 -103.69 -19.53 -23.14
CA VAL A 183 -102.24 -19.55 -23.27
C VAL A 183 -101.82 -18.57 -24.35
N THR A 184 -100.72 -17.88 -24.10
CA THR A 184 -100.01 -17.09 -25.10
C THR A 184 -98.52 -17.20 -24.86
N GLY A 185 -97.71 -16.95 -25.88
CA GLY A 185 -96.28 -17.08 -25.77
C GLY A 185 -95.53 -16.56 -26.98
N ILE A 186 -94.22 -16.43 -26.81
CA ILE A 186 -93.30 -15.87 -27.77
C ILE A 186 -92.15 -16.85 -28.00
N TYR A 187 -91.55 -16.81 -29.17
CA TYR A 187 -90.36 -17.59 -29.48
C TYR A 187 -89.12 -16.86 -28.95
N ALA A 188 -88.19 -17.62 -28.40
CA ALA A 188 -87.04 -17.16 -27.60
C ALA A 188 -85.69 -17.65 -28.17
N ASP A 189 -85.67 -18.14 -29.41
CA ASP A 189 -84.46 -18.58 -30.11
C ASP A 189 -83.58 -17.40 -30.59
N ASP A 190 -84.18 -16.23 -30.76
CA ASP A 190 -83.49 -14.97 -30.98
C ASP A 190 -82.56 -14.63 -29.80
N ILE A 191 -83.01 -14.88 -28.57
CA ILE A 191 -82.24 -14.64 -27.34
C ILE A 191 -80.94 -15.44 -27.33
N GLU A 192 -81.01 -16.76 -27.55
CA GLU A 192 -79.82 -17.62 -27.55
C GLU A 192 -78.84 -17.23 -28.66
N ARG A 193 -79.37 -16.87 -29.84
CA ARG A 193 -78.57 -16.43 -30.99
C ARG A 193 -77.87 -15.10 -30.71
N GLU A 194 -78.58 -14.13 -30.15
CA GLU A 194 -78.03 -12.81 -29.79
C GLU A 194 -76.99 -12.91 -28.68
N ILE A 195 -77.25 -13.70 -27.63
CA ILE A 195 -76.27 -13.97 -26.56
C ILE A 195 -75.01 -14.62 -27.15
N LYS A 196 -75.16 -15.59 -28.06
CA LYS A 196 -74.03 -16.26 -28.70
C LYS A 196 -73.21 -15.30 -29.58
N GLN A 197 -73.87 -14.46 -30.37
CA GLN A 197 -73.20 -13.45 -31.19
C GLN A 197 -72.45 -12.45 -30.32
N LEU A 198 -73.10 -11.92 -29.28
CA LEU A 198 -72.50 -10.99 -28.32
C LEU A 198 -71.30 -11.64 -27.59
N THR A 199 -71.41 -12.91 -27.21
CA THR A 199 -70.31 -13.66 -26.57
C THR A 199 -69.10 -13.81 -27.50
N VAL A 200 -69.32 -14.08 -28.79
CA VAL A 200 -68.22 -14.19 -29.78
C VAL A 200 -67.55 -12.83 -29.97
N GLU A 201 -68.34 -11.76 -30.10
CA GLU A 201 -67.83 -10.40 -30.26
C GLU A 201 -66.99 -9.97 -29.04
N ILE A 202 -67.53 -10.10 -27.83
CA ILE A 202 -66.80 -9.71 -26.62
C ILE A 202 -65.55 -10.58 -26.40
N ASN A 203 -65.60 -11.88 -26.69
CA ASN A 203 -64.41 -12.74 -26.58
C ASN A 203 -63.29 -12.32 -27.55
N LYS A 204 -63.64 -11.86 -28.76
CA LYS A 204 -62.67 -11.33 -29.71
C LYS A 204 -61.99 -10.07 -29.18
N ASP A 205 -62.75 -9.17 -28.59
CA ASP A 205 -62.23 -7.94 -27.99
C ASP A 205 -61.34 -8.24 -26.78
N ILE A 206 -61.76 -9.16 -25.89
CA ILE A 206 -60.95 -9.60 -24.75
C ILE A 206 -59.65 -10.25 -25.21
N ASN A 207 -59.69 -11.12 -26.22
CA ASN A 207 -58.46 -11.72 -26.77
C ASN A 207 -57.53 -10.66 -27.35
N THR A 208 -58.06 -9.64 -28.00
CA THR A 208 -57.27 -8.52 -28.54
C THR A 208 -56.63 -7.72 -27.40
N LEU A 209 -57.39 -7.36 -26.37
CA LEU A 209 -56.89 -6.68 -25.16
C LEU A 209 -55.84 -7.51 -24.43
N PHE A 210 -56.02 -8.83 -24.35
CA PHE A 210 -55.06 -9.74 -23.73
C PHE A 210 -53.70 -9.74 -24.45
N TRP A 211 -53.70 -9.83 -25.79
CA TRP A 211 -52.47 -9.73 -26.57
C TRP A 211 -51.78 -8.37 -26.45
N ILE A 212 -52.55 -7.28 -26.44
CA ILE A 212 -52.03 -5.94 -26.18
C ILE A 212 -51.36 -5.90 -24.79
N ALA A 213 -52.00 -6.45 -23.75
CA ALA A 213 -51.45 -6.48 -22.40
C ALA A 213 -50.14 -7.28 -22.31
N ILE A 214 -50.03 -8.41 -23.02
CA ILE A 214 -48.78 -9.19 -23.12
C ILE A 214 -47.67 -8.36 -23.78
N ILE A 215 -47.96 -7.73 -24.92
CA ILE A 215 -46.96 -6.93 -25.65
C ILE A 215 -46.46 -5.77 -24.78
N VAL A 216 -47.37 -5.05 -24.13
CA VAL A 216 -47.02 -3.95 -23.22
C VAL A 216 -46.18 -4.46 -22.04
N THR A 217 -46.54 -5.62 -21.45
CA THR A 217 -45.77 -6.25 -20.37
C THR A 217 -44.33 -6.58 -20.79
N ILE A 218 -44.16 -7.16 -21.98
CA ILE A 218 -42.83 -7.50 -22.53
C ILE A 218 -42.04 -6.22 -22.78
N LEU A 219 -42.66 -5.20 -23.38
CA LEU A 219 -42.01 -3.93 -23.70
C LEU A 219 -41.55 -3.20 -22.43
N LEU A 220 -42.39 -3.14 -21.39
CA LEU A 220 -42.03 -2.59 -20.08
C LEU A 220 -40.88 -3.38 -19.43
N SER A 221 -40.89 -4.71 -19.55
CA SER A 221 -39.82 -5.57 -19.03
C SER A 221 -38.49 -5.28 -19.74
N ILE A 222 -38.50 -5.08 -21.06
CA ILE A 222 -37.30 -4.73 -21.83
C ILE A 222 -36.77 -3.35 -21.43
N ILE A 223 -37.64 -2.35 -21.30
CA ILE A 223 -37.27 -1.00 -20.85
C ILE A 223 -36.63 -1.06 -19.46
N LEU A 224 -37.22 -1.84 -18.55
CA LEU A 224 -36.67 -2.03 -17.20
C LEU A 224 -35.26 -2.61 -17.26
N VAL A 225 -35.01 -3.61 -18.11
CA VAL A 225 -33.67 -4.21 -18.30
C VAL A 225 -32.67 -3.14 -18.79
N PHE A 226 -33.08 -2.35 -19.79
CA PHE A 226 -32.26 -1.28 -20.36
C PHE A 226 -31.92 -0.16 -19.36
N ILE A 227 -32.78 0.10 -18.37
CA ILE A 227 -32.53 1.12 -17.34
C ILE A 227 -31.68 0.54 -16.19
N ILE A 228 -32.00 -0.67 -15.71
CA ILE A 228 -31.40 -1.25 -14.51
C ILE A 228 -29.96 -1.72 -14.75
N ILE A 229 -29.67 -2.40 -15.88
CA ILE A 229 -28.32 -2.90 -16.16
C ILE A 229 -27.24 -1.78 -16.15
N PRO A 230 -27.38 -0.68 -16.92
CA PRO A 230 -26.39 0.39 -16.91
C PRO A 230 -26.34 1.12 -15.56
N SER A 231 -27.48 1.26 -14.87
CA SER A 231 -27.54 1.86 -13.53
C SER A 231 -26.73 1.07 -12.50
N ILE A 232 -26.94 -0.25 -12.40
CA ILE A 232 -26.16 -1.12 -11.51
C ILE A 232 -24.66 -1.03 -11.85
N ASN A 233 -24.31 -1.02 -13.14
CA ASN A 233 -22.92 -0.97 -13.55
C ASN A 233 -22.25 0.36 -13.18
N LYS A 234 -22.94 1.48 -13.38
CA LYS A 234 -22.41 2.83 -13.12
C LYS A 234 -22.39 3.18 -11.64
N ILE A 235 -23.42 2.81 -10.90
CA ILE A 235 -23.63 3.22 -9.50
C ILE A 235 -22.92 2.25 -8.53
N ILE A 236 -22.97 0.94 -8.79
CA ILE A 236 -22.48 -0.08 -7.84
C ILE A 236 -21.17 -0.71 -8.32
N LEU A 237 -21.16 -1.32 -9.51
CA LEU A 237 -20.04 -2.17 -9.93
C LEU A 237 -18.77 -1.37 -10.21
N LYS A 238 -18.87 -0.22 -10.90
CA LYS A 238 -17.69 0.59 -11.24
C LYS A 238 -17.01 1.15 -9.97
N PRO A 239 -17.72 1.79 -9.01
CA PRO A 239 -17.09 2.21 -7.75
C PRO A 239 -16.50 1.06 -6.95
N LEU A 240 -17.19 -0.09 -6.89
CA LEU A 240 -16.69 -1.27 -6.18
C LEU A 240 -15.42 -1.86 -6.81
N ASN A 241 -15.34 -1.89 -8.15
CA ASN A 241 -14.13 -2.33 -8.85
C ASN A 241 -12.97 -1.36 -8.62
N ILE A 242 -13.21 -0.05 -8.64
CA ILE A 242 -12.18 0.96 -8.32
C ILE A 242 -11.69 0.76 -6.89
N PHE A 243 -12.61 0.55 -5.94
CA PHE A 243 -12.26 0.28 -4.55
C PHE A 243 -11.40 -0.99 -4.44
N GLN A 244 -11.81 -2.10 -5.07
CA GLN A 244 -11.08 -3.36 -5.05
C GLN A 244 -9.68 -3.23 -5.67
N ASP A 245 -9.57 -2.62 -6.85
CA ASP A 245 -8.30 -2.41 -7.56
C ASP A 245 -7.37 -1.49 -6.76
N THR A 246 -7.92 -0.43 -6.16
CA THR A 246 -7.16 0.45 -5.26
C THR A 246 -6.66 -0.31 -4.04
N LEU A 247 -7.50 -1.17 -3.45
CA LEU A 247 -7.11 -1.98 -2.30
C LEU A 247 -6.02 -2.99 -2.66
N GLU A 248 -6.12 -3.64 -3.83
CA GLU A 248 -5.11 -4.57 -4.32
C GLU A 248 -3.77 -3.86 -4.60
N THR A 249 -3.81 -2.71 -5.28
CA THR A 249 -2.61 -1.91 -5.54
C THR A 249 -2.01 -1.34 -4.26
N PHE A 250 -2.83 -0.99 -3.27
CA PHE A 250 -2.36 -0.61 -1.94
C PHE A 250 -1.66 -1.76 -1.22
N PHE A 251 -2.19 -2.99 -1.27
CA PHE A 251 -1.49 -4.15 -0.70
C PHE A 251 -0.18 -4.46 -1.42
N LYS A 252 -0.12 -4.32 -2.75
CA LYS A 252 1.14 -4.42 -3.50
C LYS A 252 2.16 -3.38 -3.03
N TYR A 253 1.71 -2.14 -2.77
CA TYR A 253 2.58 -1.10 -2.21
C TYR A 253 3.07 -1.45 -0.80
N LEU A 254 2.18 -1.88 0.11
CA LEU A 254 2.56 -2.30 1.46
C LEU A 254 3.54 -3.48 1.48
N ASN A 255 3.41 -4.41 0.53
CA ASN A 255 4.30 -5.56 0.40
C ASN A 255 5.63 -5.23 -0.31
N GLY A 256 5.81 -3.99 -0.80
CA GLY A 256 6.99 -3.58 -1.56
C GLY A 256 7.05 -4.11 -2.99
N GLU A 257 5.96 -4.69 -3.51
CA GLU A 257 5.84 -5.13 -4.90
C GLU A 257 5.64 -3.94 -5.86
N SER A 258 5.14 -2.80 -5.34
CA SER A 258 4.96 -1.55 -6.08
C SER A 258 5.54 -0.37 -5.31
N LYS A 259 6.10 0.61 -6.02
CA LYS A 259 6.53 1.91 -5.45
C LYS A 259 5.43 2.97 -5.48
N GLU A 260 4.37 2.73 -6.23
CA GLU A 260 3.27 3.68 -6.40
C GLU A 260 1.94 3.04 -6.00
N VAL A 261 1.08 3.85 -5.39
CA VAL A 261 -0.30 3.49 -5.06
C VAL A 261 -1.25 4.52 -5.65
N HIS A 262 -2.28 4.04 -6.34
CA HIS A 262 -3.30 4.90 -6.92
C HIS A 262 -4.20 5.48 -5.83
N ARG A 263 -4.64 6.73 -6.04
CA ARG A 263 -5.52 7.47 -5.12
C ARG A 263 -6.92 7.58 -5.68
N ILE A 264 -7.91 7.55 -4.79
CA ILE A 264 -9.33 7.68 -5.17
C ILE A 264 -9.68 9.17 -5.13
N LYS A 265 -9.87 9.80 -6.30
CA LYS A 265 -10.20 11.25 -6.36
C LYS A 265 -11.69 11.53 -6.33
N ASN A 266 -12.50 10.63 -6.88
CA ASN A 266 -13.94 10.81 -7.03
C ASN A 266 -14.69 9.78 -6.19
N TYR A 267 -15.33 10.25 -5.13
CA TYR A 267 -16.11 9.42 -4.22
C TYR A 267 -17.59 9.47 -4.60
N SER A 268 -18.26 8.32 -4.53
CA SER A 268 -19.72 8.30 -4.43
C SER A 268 -20.16 8.94 -3.09
N LYS A 269 -21.43 9.30 -2.99
CA LYS A 269 -22.01 9.89 -1.76
C LYS A 269 -22.66 8.84 -0.84
N ASP A 270 -22.44 7.57 -1.14
CA ASP A 270 -23.01 6.41 -0.44
C ASP A 270 -21.95 5.72 0.44
N GLU A 271 -22.30 4.57 1.00
CA GLU A 271 -21.43 3.75 1.87
C GLU A 271 -20.15 3.31 1.15
N ILE A 272 -20.21 3.01 -0.16
CA ILE A 272 -19.01 2.67 -0.96
C ILE A 272 -18.08 3.88 -1.02
N GLY A 273 -18.64 5.08 -1.13
CA GLY A 273 -17.90 6.33 -1.13
C GLY A 273 -17.24 6.62 0.22
N GLN A 274 -17.96 6.36 1.33
CA GLN A 274 -17.41 6.47 2.67
C GLN A 274 -16.26 5.47 2.90
N MET A 275 -16.43 4.21 2.50
CA MET A 275 -15.37 3.19 2.55
C MET A 275 -14.16 3.62 1.73
N SER A 276 -14.38 4.11 0.51
CA SER A 276 -13.32 4.60 -0.38
C SER A 276 -12.57 5.78 0.22
N LYS A 277 -13.27 6.72 0.89
CA LYS A 277 -12.65 7.87 1.56
C LYS A 277 -11.80 7.45 2.75
N THR A 278 -12.29 6.50 3.55
CA THR A 278 -11.52 5.94 4.67
C THR A 278 -10.29 5.19 4.18
N LEU A 279 -10.42 4.37 3.13
CA LEU A 279 -9.30 3.70 2.48
C LEU A 279 -8.28 4.71 1.97
N ASP A 280 -8.70 5.71 1.18
CA ASP A 280 -7.81 6.71 0.61
C ASP A 280 -7.04 7.51 1.66
N LYS A 281 -7.70 7.85 2.78
CA LYS A 281 -7.05 8.49 3.93
C LYS A 281 -5.98 7.59 4.54
N ASN A 282 -6.28 6.30 4.74
CA ASN A 282 -5.31 5.36 5.31
C ASN A 282 -4.17 5.06 4.33
N ILE A 283 -4.44 5.05 3.03
CA ILE A 283 -3.40 4.97 1.99
C ILE A 283 -2.42 6.13 2.15
N GLU A 284 -2.90 7.37 2.31
CA GLU A 284 -2.02 8.53 2.50
C GLU A 284 -1.18 8.43 3.78
N ILE A 285 -1.79 8.03 4.89
CA ILE A 285 -1.08 7.88 6.17
C ILE A 285 0.02 6.82 6.03
N ALA A 286 -0.33 5.63 5.53
CA ALA A 286 0.63 4.53 5.39
C ALA A 286 1.72 4.84 4.37
N ARG A 287 1.37 5.47 3.24
CA ARG A 287 2.34 5.91 2.24
C ARG A 287 3.34 6.90 2.81
N LYS A 288 2.85 7.95 3.49
CA LYS A 288 3.72 8.93 4.13
C LYS A 288 4.67 8.27 5.12
N GLU A 289 4.14 7.41 6.00
CA GLU A 289 4.96 6.69 6.99
C GLU A 289 6.02 5.79 6.35
N ILE A 290 5.67 5.04 5.29
CA ILE A 290 6.62 4.18 4.56
C ILE A 290 7.68 5.02 3.82
N ASP A 291 7.27 6.08 3.13
CA ASP A 291 8.17 6.96 2.39
C ASP A 291 9.16 7.65 3.37
N ASP A 292 8.67 8.18 4.51
CA ASP A 292 9.50 8.79 5.57
C ASP A 292 10.49 7.76 6.18
N ASN A 293 10.03 6.52 6.42
CA ASN A 293 10.89 5.43 6.90
C ASN A 293 11.98 5.07 5.90
N ASN A 294 11.66 5.01 4.60
CA ASN A 294 12.64 4.74 3.55
C ASN A 294 13.71 5.83 3.48
N ILE A 295 13.30 7.10 3.55
CA ILE A 295 14.23 8.25 3.62
C ILE A 295 15.15 8.12 4.84
N PHE A 296 14.60 7.77 6.00
CA PHE A 296 15.40 7.55 7.21
C PHE A 296 16.44 6.44 7.03
N ILE A 297 16.05 5.31 6.44
CA ILE A 297 16.94 4.17 6.18
C ILE A 297 18.05 4.57 5.20
N GLU A 298 17.75 5.24 4.09
CA GLU A 298 18.76 5.69 3.12
C GLU A 298 19.76 6.67 3.74
N ASN A 299 19.30 7.62 4.55
CA ASN A 299 20.18 8.54 5.27
C ASN A 299 21.04 7.79 6.30
N THR A 300 20.48 6.79 6.98
CA THR A 300 21.21 5.94 7.92
C THR A 300 22.33 5.18 7.21
N ILE A 301 22.04 4.57 6.05
CA ILE A 301 23.05 3.88 5.22
C ILE A 301 24.15 4.85 4.80
N THR A 302 23.78 6.06 4.38
CA THR A 302 24.74 7.09 3.96
C THR A 302 25.69 7.48 5.10
N ILE A 303 25.17 7.69 6.31
CA ILE A 303 25.98 8.04 7.49
C ILE A 303 26.85 6.87 7.94
N LEU A 304 26.32 5.64 7.94
CA LEU A 304 27.12 4.45 8.25
C LEU A 304 28.27 4.29 7.26
N SER A 305 28.07 4.61 5.97
CA SER A 305 29.14 4.64 4.98
C SER A 305 30.19 5.72 5.29
N LYS A 306 29.79 6.90 5.78
CA LYS A 306 30.74 7.92 6.25
C LYS A 306 31.55 7.44 7.47
N PHE A 307 30.89 6.78 8.43
CA PHE A 307 31.56 6.19 9.58
C PHE A 307 32.55 5.09 9.20
N GLN A 308 32.19 4.24 8.23
CA GLN A 308 33.09 3.21 7.68
C GLN A 308 34.35 3.82 7.05
N ASN A 309 34.25 5.01 6.48
CA ASN A 309 35.38 5.77 5.93
C ASN A 309 36.13 6.61 6.98
N GLY A 310 35.75 6.53 8.26
CA GLY A 310 36.42 7.22 9.37
C GLY A 310 35.91 8.62 9.69
N ASP A 311 34.90 9.13 8.97
CA ASP A 311 34.29 10.44 9.27
C ASP A 311 33.20 10.29 10.34
N LEU A 312 33.60 10.42 11.61
CA LEU A 312 32.71 10.32 12.77
C LEU A 312 31.99 11.64 13.11
N SER A 313 32.21 12.72 12.34
CA SER A 313 31.57 14.03 12.60
C SER A 313 30.11 14.09 12.13
N GLN A 314 29.70 13.15 11.27
CA GLN A 314 28.35 13.11 10.69
C GLN A 314 27.28 12.73 11.72
N ARG A 315 26.06 13.25 11.54
CA ARG A 315 24.90 12.98 12.40
C ARG A 315 23.65 12.76 11.57
N LEU A 316 22.77 11.89 12.08
CA LEU A 316 21.48 11.61 11.47
C LEU A 316 20.50 12.73 11.84
N ASN A 317 20.26 13.65 10.90
CA ASN A 317 19.45 14.85 11.11
C ASN A 317 18.02 14.75 10.54
N VAL A 318 17.62 13.57 10.05
CA VAL A 318 16.26 13.34 9.54
C VAL A 318 15.24 13.46 10.67
N GLU A 319 14.14 14.17 10.42
CA GLU A 319 12.98 14.19 11.31
C GLU A 319 12.14 12.94 11.06
N VAL A 320 11.79 12.23 12.13
CA VAL A 320 10.99 11.00 12.10
C VAL A 320 10.06 11.04 13.30
N ASP A 321 8.79 10.73 13.06
CA ASP A 321 7.76 10.72 14.11
C ASP A 321 7.69 9.36 14.83
N VAL A 322 8.18 8.29 14.18
CA VAL A 322 8.12 6.92 14.71
C VAL A 322 9.03 6.79 15.95
N PRO A 323 8.50 6.50 17.15
CA PRO A 323 9.27 6.53 18.40
C PRO A 323 10.53 5.66 18.38
N ASN A 324 10.46 4.49 17.73
CA ASN A 324 11.60 3.58 17.61
C ASN A 324 12.71 4.16 16.72
N LEU A 325 12.36 4.88 15.64
CA LEU A 325 13.34 5.52 14.77
C LEU A 325 13.96 6.76 15.43
N VAL A 326 13.19 7.51 16.22
CA VAL A 326 13.72 8.60 17.07
C VAL A 326 14.75 8.06 18.06
N LYS A 327 14.43 6.95 18.73
CA LYS A 327 15.36 6.29 19.65
C LYS A 327 16.62 5.80 18.92
N LEU A 328 16.48 5.19 17.74
CA LEU A 328 17.60 4.74 16.93
C LEU A 328 18.51 5.92 16.51
N LYS A 329 17.93 7.01 16.02
CA LYS A 329 18.64 8.27 15.72
C LYS A 329 19.45 8.77 16.92
N SER A 330 18.83 8.82 18.09
CA SER A 330 19.48 9.28 19.32
C SER A 330 20.66 8.38 19.71
N VAL A 331 20.46 7.05 19.70
CA VAL A 331 21.53 6.08 20.03
C VAL A 331 22.68 6.17 19.03
N MET A 332 22.38 6.26 17.73
CA MET A 332 23.41 6.38 16.69
C MET A 332 24.22 7.68 16.81
N ASN A 333 23.54 8.81 17.00
CA ASN A 333 24.22 10.10 17.17
C ASN A 333 25.06 10.12 18.45
N LYS A 334 24.57 9.50 19.53
CA LYS A 334 25.34 9.39 20.77
C LYS A 334 26.56 8.50 20.61
N MET A 335 26.42 7.38 19.92
CA MET A 335 27.56 6.51 19.56
C MET A 335 28.61 7.26 18.74
N ALA A 336 28.17 8.02 17.73
CA ALA A 336 29.06 8.81 16.89
C ALA A 336 29.81 9.89 17.70
N GLU A 337 29.10 10.59 18.59
CA GLU A 337 29.67 11.60 19.49
C GLU A 337 30.74 11.00 20.41
N GLU A 338 30.46 9.87 21.06
CA GLU A 338 31.43 9.21 21.95
C GLU A 338 32.66 8.72 21.16
N LEU A 339 32.47 8.14 19.96
CA LEU A 339 33.58 7.69 19.13
C LEU A 339 34.43 8.87 18.62
N GLU A 340 33.80 9.95 18.18
CA GLU A 340 34.48 11.17 17.74
C GLU A 340 35.32 11.77 18.88
N GLN A 341 34.73 11.95 20.07
CA GLN A 341 35.44 12.47 21.23
C GLN A 341 36.64 11.58 21.62
N ASN A 342 36.49 10.26 21.54
CA ASN A 342 37.60 9.34 21.80
C ASN A 342 38.78 9.57 20.84
N ILE A 343 38.51 9.73 19.55
CA ILE A 343 39.56 9.98 18.54
C ILE A 343 40.18 11.37 18.74
N VAL A 344 39.37 12.40 18.96
CA VAL A 344 39.85 13.78 19.21
C VAL A 344 40.75 13.84 20.43
N ASN A 345 40.41 13.14 21.51
CA ASN A 345 41.24 13.09 22.72
C ASN A 345 42.61 12.44 22.47
N VAL A 346 42.66 11.37 21.67
CA VAL A 346 43.93 10.74 21.29
C VAL A 346 44.75 11.67 20.40
N LEU A 347 44.12 12.27 19.39
CA LEU A 347 44.78 13.20 18.46
C LEU A 347 45.39 14.40 19.18
N LYS A 348 44.67 14.98 20.15
CA LYS A 348 45.19 16.09 20.97
C LYS A 348 46.55 15.77 21.60
N ILE A 349 46.72 14.58 22.18
CA ILE A 349 47.98 14.19 22.81
C ILE A 349 49.07 13.91 21.76
N ILE A 350 48.70 13.34 20.62
CA ILE A 350 49.64 13.16 19.50
C ILE A 350 50.14 14.52 18.99
N ASP A 351 49.27 15.53 18.88
CA ASP A 351 49.64 16.89 18.48
C ASP A 351 50.61 17.50 19.49
N GLU A 352 50.34 17.39 20.80
CA GLU A 352 51.27 17.82 21.85
C GLU A 352 52.65 17.13 21.73
N TYR A 353 52.68 15.84 21.40
CA TYR A 353 53.93 15.09 21.20
C TYR A 353 54.69 15.52 19.94
N SER A 354 53.98 15.98 18.91
CA SER A 354 54.58 16.53 17.69
C SER A 354 55.29 17.88 17.94
N GLU A 355 54.84 18.63 18.95
CA GLU A 355 55.45 19.86 19.43
C GLU A 355 56.52 19.61 20.52
N TYR A 356 56.98 18.36 20.66
CA TYR A 356 57.94 17.89 21.66
C TYR A 356 57.48 18.07 23.13
N ASN A 357 56.16 18.22 23.36
CA ASN A 357 55.58 18.31 24.69
C ASN A 357 55.05 16.94 25.13
N TYR A 358 55.88 16.18 25.85
CA TYR A 358 55.56 14.82 26.31
C TYR A 358 54.99 14.75 27.74
N VAL A 359 54.46 15.85 28.28
CA VAL A 359 54.01 15.92 29.68
C VAL A 359 52.67 15.22 29.88
N ASN A 360 51.72 15.45 28.99
CA ASN A 360 50.37 14.91 29.13
C ASN A 360 50.26 13.50 28.52
N LYS A 361 49.21 12.80 28.96
CA LYS A 361 48.87 11.45 28.50
C LYS A 361 47.41 11.41 28.09
N VAL A 362 47.09 10.48 27.20
CA VAL A 362 45.71 10.19 26.85
C VAL A 362 45.00 9.63 28.08
N ASP A 363 43.87 10.23 28.47
CA ASP A 363 43.00 9.71 29.53
C ASP A 363 42.37 8.38 29.10
N THR A 364 42.61 7.33 29.87
CA THR A 364 42.18 5.96 29.55
C THR A 364 40.91 5.53 30.29
N THR A 365 40.37 6.35 31.19
CA THR A 365 39.30 5.97 32.12
C THR A 365 37.96 5.65 31.43
N LYS A 366 37.69 6.29 30.29
CA LYS A 366 36.42 6.15 29.55
C LYS A 366 36.49 5.15 28.40
N PHE A 367 37.65 4.52 28.18
CA PHE A 367 37.87 3.68 27.01
C PHE A 367 37.77 2.20 27.33
N SER A 368 37.42 1.41 26.32
CA SER A 368 37.38 -0.04 26.41
C SER A 368 38.01 -0.68 25.17
N ASN A 369 38.64 -1.83 25.38
CA ASN A 369 39.21 -2.69 24.34
C ASN A 369 40.11 -1.94 23.34
N HIS A 370 39.67 -1.77 22.08
CA HIS A 370 40.54 -1.26 21.00
C HIS A 370 40.96 0.21 21.20
N ILE A 371 40.05 1.09 21.61
CA ILE A 371 40.39 2.50 21.89
C ILE A 371 41.34 2.60 23.09
N LEU A 372 41.13 1.76 24.12
CA LEU A 372 42.03 1.69 25.27
C LEU A 372 43.44 1.24 24.85
N LYS A 373 43.54 0.24 23.96
CA LYS A 373 44.84 -0.21 23.41
C LYS A 373 45.53 0.90 22.61
N LEU A 374 44.79 1.66 21.79
CA LEU A 374 45.32 2.81 21.06
C LEU A 374 45.86 3.87 22.01
N ALA A 375 45.06 4.29 22.99
CA ALA A 375 45.44 5.28 23.99
C ALA A 375 46.69 4.86 24.79
N ASN A 376 46.75 3.60 25.23
CA ASN A 376 47.93 3.04 25.89
C ASN A 376 49.15 2.99 24.95
N GLY A 377 48.95 2.68 23.68
CA GLY A 377 50.02 2.70 22.67
C GLY A 377 50.65 4.09 22.52
N VAL A 378 49.83 5.14 22.46
CA VAL A 378 50.29 6.54 22.43
C VAL A 378 51.04 6.90 23.72
N ASN A 379 50.48 6.55 24.89
CA ASN A 379 51.12 6.81 26.17
C ASN A 379 52.49 6.11 26.30
N ASN A 380 52.60 4.86 25.85
CA ASN A 380 53.86 4.10 25.84
C ASN A 380 54.90 4.72 24.89
N LEU A 381 54.46 5.27 23.75
CA LEU A 381 55.33 6.00 22.84
C LEU A 381 55.87 7.26 23.51
N GLY A 382 55.01 8.03 24.18
CA GLY A 382 55.39 9.18 25.00
C GLY A 382 56.46 8.80 26.04
N ASP A 383 56.20 7.76 26.84
CA ASP A 383 57.13 7.27 27.86
C ASP A 383 58.49 6.87 27.27
N SER A 384 58.49 6.22 26.11
CA SER A 384 59.72 5.78 25.41
C SER A 384 60.55 6.97 24.91
N ILE A 385 59.88 7.99 24.34
CA ILE A 385 60.55 9.21 23.87
C ILE A 385 61.08 10.01 25.07
N THR A 386 60.29 10.16 26.14
CA THR A 386 60.75 10.83 27.36
C THR A 386 61.98 10.14 27.94
N LYS A 387 62.00 8.81 28.00
CA LYS A 387 63.18 8.05 28.46
C LYS A 387 64.41 8.34 27.60
N MET A 388 64.27 8.32 26.27
CA MET A 388 65.35 8.65 25.34
C MET A 388 65.86 10.09 25.52
N LEU A 389 64.97 11.06 25.74
CA LEU A 389 65.35 12.46 25.99
C LEU A 389 66.10 12.64 27.31
N VAL A 390 65.69 11.92 28.37
CA VAL A 390 66.39 11.91 29.67
C VAL A 390 67.80 11.33 29.51
N GLU A 391 67.95 10.25 28.75
CA GLU A 391 69.24 9.65 28.45
C GLU A 391 70.13 10.59 27.62
N ASN A 392 69.58 11.23 26.58
CA ASN A 392 70.30 12.20 25.75
C ASN A 392 70.78 13.39 26.59
N LYS A 393 69.92 13.95 27.47
CA LYS A 393 70.33 14.99 28.42
C LYS A 393 71.46 14.52 29.34
N THR A 394 71.38 13.29 29.85
CA THR A 394 72.42 12.70 30.69
C THR A 394 73.76 12.59 29.95
N ASN A 395 73.73 12.14 28.68
CA ASN A 395 74.91 12.08 27.82
C ASN A 395 75.48 13.48 27.55
N GLY A 396 74.62 14.46 27.22
CA GLY A 396 75.03 15.85 27.00
C GLY A 396 75.70 16.47 28.22
N THR A 397 75.16 16.26 29.43
CA THR A 397 75.79 16.75 30.67
C THR A 397 77.11 16.04 30.99
N THR A 398 77.22 14.75 30.67
CA THR A 398 78.45 13.99 30.84
C THR A 398 79.54 14.41 29.86
N LEU A 399 79.16 14.68 28.61
CA LEU A 399 80.06 15.23 27.60
C LEU A 399 80.54 16.63 28.02
N ALA A 400 79.63 17.52 28.44
CA ALA A 400 79.99 18.85 28.92
C ALA A 400 81.00 18.81 30.09
N ARG A 401 80.77 17.91 31.06
CA ARG A 401 81.71 17.68 32.18
C ARG A 401 83.07 17.18 31.71
N SER A 402 83.08 16.27 30.74
CA SER A 402 84.31 15.71 30.15
C SER A 402 85.08 16.77 29.35
N SER A 403 84.38 17.62 28.60
CA SER A 403 84.97 18.76 27.89
C SER A 403 85.60 19.76 28.86
N ASN A 404 84.95 20.08 29.98
CA ASN A 404 85.55 20.94 31.02
C ASN A 404 86.81 20.30 31.62
N THR A 405 86.78 18.99 31.90
CA THR A 405 87.96 18.25 32.40
C THR A 405 89.10 18.28 31.38
N LEU A 406 88.79 18.12 30.09
CA LEU A 406 89.78 18.22 29.01
C LEU A 406 90.38 19.62 28.93
N LEU A 407 89.58 20.68 29.04
CA LEU A 407 90.07 22.06 29.06
C LEU A 407 91.04 22.30 30.23
N GLU A 408 90.71 21.81 31.43
CA GLU A 408 91.62 21.87 32.58
C GLU A 408 92.94 21.12 32.34
N ASN A 409 92.87 19.93 31.73
CA ASN A 409 94.07 19.16 31.40
C ASN A 409 94.92 19.84 30.33
N VAL A 410 94.30 20.45 29.32
CA VAL A 410 94.99 21.23 28.28
C VAL A 410 95.66 22.46 28.88
N ASP A 411 95.00 23.17 29.81
CA ASP A 411 95.61 24.31 30.53
C ASP A 411 96.82 23.88 31.38
N LYS A 412 96.69 22.76 32.13
CA LYS A 412 97.83 22.18 32.87
C LYS A 412 98.98 21.79 31.95
N LEU A 413 98.67 21.13 30.83
CA LEU A 413 99.68 20.75 29.84
C LEU A 413 100.37 21.99 29.27
N ASN A 414 99.61 23.02 28.89
CA ASN A 414 100.16 24.25 28.36
C ASN A 414 101.11 24.93 29.36
N LYS A 415 100.68 25.08 30.63
CA LYS A 415 101.54 25.59 31.71
C LYS A 415 102.81 24.76 31.88
N SER A 416 102.68 23.43 31.87
CA SER A 416 103.83 22.52 31.96
C SER A 416 104.76 22.69 30.76
N SER A 417 104.24 22.78 29.53
CA SER A 417 105.02 23.00 28.32
C SER A 417 105.73 24.36 28.33
N THR A 418 105.08 25.43 28.79
CA THR A 418 105.71 26.75 28.96
C THR A 418 106.84 26.69 29.99
N SER A 419 106.62 26.02 31.13
CA SER A 419 107.67 25.84 32.15
C SER A 419 108.83 24.99 31.64
N THR A 420 108.56 23.91 30.89
CA THR A 420 109.61 23.10 30.26
C THR A 420 110.40 23.91 29.22
N ALA A 421 109.74 24.76 28.44
CA ALA A 421 110.42 25.66 27.50
C ALA A 421 111.35 26.64 28.24
N ALA A 422 110.89 27.25 29.34
CA ALA A 422 111.71 28.12 30.17
C ALA A 422 112.91 27.38 30.80
N ASN A 423 112.70 26.15 31.30
CA ASN A 423 113.79 25.32 31.84
C ASN A 423 114.80 24.93 30.74
N LEU A 424 114.35 24.70 29.51
CA LEU A 424 115.24 24.45 28.37
C LEU A 424 116.04 25.70 27.98
N GLU A 425 115.44 26.88 28.06
CA GLU A 425 116.12 28.17 27.86
C GLU A 425 117.21 28.39 28.92
N GLU A 426 116.91 28.10 30.19
CA GLU A 426 117.89 28.14 31.29
C GLU A 426 119.01 27.10 31.12
N THR A 427 118.67 25.90 30.64
CA THR A 427 119.65 24.85 30.32
C THR A 427 120.56 25.29 29.16
N ALA A 428 120.01 25.94 28.13
CA ALA A 428 120.77 26.47 27.00
C ALA A 428 121.71 27.60 27.44
N ALA A 429 121.25 28.53 28.28
CA ALA A 429 122.08 29.59 28.86
C ALA A 429 123.22 29.01 29.73
N SER A 430 122.91 28.01 30.55
CA SER A 430 123.92 27.29 31.35
C SER A 430 124.94 26.57 30.46
N LEU A 431 124.51 25.99 29.33
CA LEU A 431 125.40 25.38 28.34
C LEU A 431 126.28 26.43 27.62
N GLU A 432 125.78 27.62 27.32
CA GLU A 432 126.59 28.72 26.78
C GLU A 432 127.66 29.17 27.78
N GLU A 433 127.31 29.33 29.06
CA GLU A 433 128.26 29.66 30.12
C GLU A 433 129.32 28.56 30.29
N MET A 434 128.90 27.29 30.30
CA MET A 434 129.80 26.14 30.39
C MET A 434 130.76 26.09 29.18
N THR A 435 130.26 26.37 27.98
CA THR A 435 131.08 26.41 26.75
C THR A 435 132.09 27.56 26.80
N SER A 436 131.70 28.72 27.34
CA SER A 436 132.60 29.86 27.55
C SER A 436 133.73 29.51 28.55
N ASN A 437 133.38 28.88 29.68
CA ASN A 437 134.34 28.40 30.67
C ASN A 437 135.29 27.33 30.09
N LEU A 438 134.79 26.42 29.24
CA LEU A 438 135.61 25.45 28.50
C LEU A 438 136.57 26.13 27.53
N ARG A 439 136.13 27.18 26.82
CA ARG A 439 136.99 27.98 25.94
C ARG A 439 138.11 28.65 26.72
N SER A 440 137.79 29.29 27.85
CA SER A 440 138.77 29.91 28.75
C SER A 440 139.77 28.89 29.33
N SER A 441 139.29 27.71 29.73
CA SER A 441 140.14 26.61 30.20
C SER A 441 141.11 26.15 29.11
N THR A 442 140.65 26.05 27.86
CA THR A 442 141.49 25.70 26.71
C THR A 442 142.58 26.75 26.45
N GLU A 443 142.25 28.04 26.52
CA GLU A 443 143.23 29.13 26.41
C GLU A 443 144.27 29.09 27.55
N ASN A 444 143.84 28.81 28.77
CA ASN A 444 144.75 28.66 29.92
C ASN A 444 145.68 27.46 29.75
N VAL A 445 145.20 26.33 29.20
CA VAL A 445 146.04 25.18 28.86
C VAL A 445 147.08 25.55 27.79
N GLN A 446 146.71 26.33 26.76
CA GLN A 446 147.68 26.83 25.77
C GLN A 446 148.73 27.76 26.40
N LYS A 447 148.33 28.70 27.27
CA LYS A 447 149.28 29.55 28.02
C LYS A 447 150.22 28.72 28.88
N MET A 448 149.69 27.73 29.61
CA MET A 448 150.48 26.84 30.46
C MET A 448 151.50 26.04 29.63
N SER A 449 151.10 25.56 28.45
CA SER A 449 152.02 24.90 27.50
C SER A 449 153.13 25.83 27.03
N SER A 450 152.84 27.12 26.80
CA SER A 450 153.84 28.13 26.43
C SER A 450 154.81 28.43 27.57
N ILE A 451 154.31 28.56 28.81
CA ILE A 451 155.13 28.75 30.00
C ILE A 451 156.05 27.55 30.22
N ALA A 452 155.52 26.32 30.13
CA ALA A 452 156.30 25.10 30.27
C ALA A 452 157.44 25.02 29.23
N SER A 453 157.16 25.41 27.98
CA SER A 453 158.19 25.55 26.93
C SER A 453 159.25 26.60 27.30
N SER A 454 158.84 27.77 27.79
CA SER A 454 159.77 28.83 28.22
C SER A 454 160.67 28.40 29.39
N VAL A 455 160.10 27.73 30.39
CA VAL A 455 160.84 27.16 31.53
C VAL A 455 161.84 26.11 31.05
N THR A 456 161.43 25.25 30.11
CA THR A 456 162.31 24.23 29.51
C THR A 456 163.50 24.88 28.79
N ASN A 457 163.29 25.94 28.02
CA ASN A 457 164.37 26.70 27.37
C ASN A 457 165.31 27.37 28.38
N ARG A 458 164.78 27.99 29.45
CA ARG A 458 165.61 28.60 30.50
C ARG A 458 166.42 27.57 31.27
N ALA A 459 165.85 26.40 31.57
CA ALA A 459 166.57 25.31 32.20
C ALA A 459 167.74 24.82 31.31
N LYS A 460 167.54 24.74 29.99
CA LYS A 460 168.58 24.38 29.02
C LYS A 460 169.71 25.40 28.95
N SER A 461 169.42 26.71 28.95
CA SER A 461 170.47 27.72 29.09
C SER A 461 171.20 27.65 30.44
N GLY A 462 170.50 27.29 31.52
CA GLY A 462 171.12 27.06 32.83
C GLY A 462 172.08 25.87 32.84
N GLU A 463 171.73 24.77 32.17
CA GLU A 463 172.60 23.61 31.94
C GLU A 463 173.88 24.01 31.21
N GLU A 464 173.76 24.83 30.16
CA GLU A 464 174.88 25.29 29.33
C GLU A 464 175.88 26.15 30.13
N LEU A 465 175.39 27.11 30.93
CA LEU A 465 176.19 27.92 31.85
C LEU A 465 176.86 27.08 32.95
N ALA A 466 176.17 26.06 33.47
CA ALA A 466 176.74 25.14 34.45
C ALA A 466 177.91 24.34 33.83
N ASN A 467 177.76 23.85 32.60
CA ASN A 467 178.83 23.18 31.85
C ASN A 467 180.05 24.08 31.62
N GLN A 468 179.85 25.34 31.22
CA GLN A 468 180.95 26.32 31.09
C GLN A 468 181.68 26.55 32.41
N THR A 469 180.95 26.55 33.53
CA THR A 469 181.54 26.67 34.87
C THR A 469 182.40 25.44 35.21
N VAL A 470 182.00 24.23 34.81
CA VAL A 470 182.80 23.01 34.97
C VAL A 470 184.08 23.06 34.13
N GLU A 471 184.03 23.49 32.87
CA GLU A 471 185.22 23.67 32.03
C GLU A 471 186.21 24.66 32.65
N SER A 472 185.73 25.82 33.12
CA SER A 472 186.59 26.80 33.80
C SER A 472 187.25 26.24 35.07
N MET A 473 186.54 25.40 35.83
CA MET A 473 187.12 24.72 36.99
C MET A 473 188.20 23.70 36.60
N GLN A 474 188.07 23.03 35.45
CA GLN A 474 189.10 22.12 34.92
C GLN A 474 190.35 22.89 34.46
N GLU A 475 190.19 24.03 33.78
CA GLU A 475 191.31 24.90 33.39
C GLU A 475 192.09 25.40 34.62
N ILE A 476 191.39 25.86 35.67
CA ILE A 476 192.03 26.28 36.93
C ILE A 476 192.84 25.12 37.53
N ASN A 477 192.28 23.90 37.55
CA ASN A 477 192.97 22.72 38.09
C ASN A 477 194.24 22.36 37.28
N SER A 478 194.19 22.49 35.95
CA SER A 478 195.35 22.34 35.08
C SER A 478 196.45 23.36 35.39
N GLN A 479 196.06 24.63 35.59
CA GLN A 479 196.98 25.71 35.94
C GLN A 479 197.64 25.50 37.31
N ILE A 480 196.87 25.06 38.31
CA ILE A 480 197.40 24.72 39.65
C ILE A 480 198.40 23.55 39.56
N THR A 481 198.14 22.55 38.73
CA THR A 481 199.05 21.41 38.52
C THR A 481 200.38 21.87 37.93
N SER A 482 200.33 22.74 36.89
CA SER A 482 201.51 23.34 36.27
C SER A 482 202.34 24.19 37.24
N ILE A 483 201.67 24.91 38.15
CA ILE A 483 202.34 25.68 39.22
C ILE A 483 203.06 24.74 40.18
N ASN A 484 202.45 23.63 40.57
CA ASN A 484 203.08 22.63 41.46
C ASN A 484 204.33 21.99 40.82
N GLU A 485 204.30 21.70 39.53
CA GLU A 485 205.48 21.21 38.79
C GLU A 485 206.60 22.26 38.79
N ALA A 486 206.28 23.53 38.55
CA ALA A 486 207.25 24.62 38.60
C ALA A 486 207.87 24.81 39.99
N ILE A 487 207.08 24.69 41.07
CA ILE A 487 207.58 24.73 42.45
C ILE A 487 208.57 23.58 42.69
N THR A 488 208.27 22.38 42.19
CA THR A 488 209.14 21.19 42.32
C THR A 488 210.49 21.40 41.62
N VAL A 489 210.49 22.05 40.45
CA VAL A 489 211.72 22.41 39.71
C VAL A 489 212.52 23.49 40.45
N ILE A 490 211.85 24.50 41.04
CA ILE A 490 212.51 25.53 41.84
C ILE A 490 213.19 24.91 43.08
N ASP A 491 212.53 23.95 43.73
CA ASP A 491 213.06 23.24 44.89
C ASP A 491 214.31 22.41 44.52
N GLN A 492 214.33 21.80 43.33
CA GLN A 492 215.52 21.10 42.79
C GLN A 492 216.68 22.05 42.47
N ILE A 493 216.42 23.24 41.91
CA ILE A 493 217.45 24.25 41.61
C ILE A 493 218.05 24.80 42.91
N ALA A 494 217.21 25.10 43.91
CA ALA A 494 217.66 25.59 45.21
C ALA A 494 218.63 24.60 45.90
N PHE A 495 218.38 23.29 45.78
CA PHE A 495 219.28 22.26 46.32
C PHE A 495 220.63 22.20 45.59
N GLN A 496 220.66 22.32 44.26
CA GLN A 496 221.90 22.30 43.48
C GLN A 496 222.80 23.52 43.72
N THR A 497 222.22 24.67 44.01
CA THR A 497 222.99 25.92 44.20
C THR A 497 223.72 25.95 45.55
N ASN A 498 223.28 25.17 46.53
CA ASN A 498 223.86 25.14 47.88
C ASN A 498 225.10 24.22 47.99
N ILE A 499 225.44 23.47 46.94
CA ILE A 499 226.53 22.47 46.93
C ILE A 499 227.75 22.95 46.10
N LEU A 500 227.60 24.03 45.33
CA LEU A 500 228.65 24.70 44.54
C LEU A 500 229.16 25.94 45.26
#